data_AF-A0A848KU66-F1
#
_entry.id   AF-A0A848KU66-F1
#
_cell.length_a   1.000
_cell.length_b   1.000
_cell.length_c   1.000
_cell.angle_alpha   90.00
_cell.angle_beta   90.00
_cell.angle_gamma   90.00
#
_symmetry.space_group_name_H-M   'P 1'
#
loop_
_entity.id
_entity.type
_entity.pdbx_description
1 polymer ?
#
loop_
_entity_poly.entity_id
_entity_poly.type
_entity_poly.pdbx_seq_one_letter_code
_entity_poly.pdbx_strand_id
1 'polypeptide(L)'
;MSKPRKPTTRTLETPCNSCELAPAIEAGDFTTDQATLSVFLRVGKIWRDEMITAGQRANLRTANLHNLEIADAAGHRPCSILAQFQSNRAAAAR
;
A
#
# COMPACT_ATOMS: atom_id res chain seq x y z
N MET A 1 46.17 8.46 -30.55
CA MET A 1 45.93 7.04 -30.18
C MET A 1 45.19 6.99 -28.84
N SER A 2 44.05 6.28 -28.84
CA SER A 2 43.08 5.87 -27.80
C SER A 2 43.33 6.21 -26.31
N LYS A 3 42.30 6.50 -25.50
CA LYS A 3 41.09 5.65 -25.34
C LYS A 3 39.77 6.42 -25.12
N PRO A 4 38.63 5.90 -25.62
CA PRO A 4 37.31 6.40 -25.27
C PRO A 4 36.93 5.97 -23.83
N ARG A 5 36.38 6.89 -23.04
CA ARG A 5 35.79 6.58 -21.73
C ARG A 5 34.56 5.69 -21.94
N LYS A 6 34.54 4.53 -21.28
CA LYS A 6 33.32 3.69 -21.23
C LYS A 6 32.20 4.48 -20.55
N PRO A 7 30.95 4.42 -21.04
CA PRO A 7 29.83 4.94 -20.30
C PRO A 7 29.66 4.11 -19.02
N THR A 8 29.72 4.75 -17.86
CA THR A 8 29.32 4.10 -16.62
C THR A 8 27.82 3.93 -16.67
N THR A 9 27.36 2.72 -17.02
CA THR A 9 25.96 2.34 -16.86
C THR A 9 25.68 2.35 -15.36
N ARG A 10 25.15 3.46 -14.84
CA ARG A 10 24.48 3.43 -13.54
C ARG A 10 23.22 2.62 -13.78
N THR A 11 23.24 1.35 -13.40
CA THR A 11 22.03 0.57 -13.26
C THR A 11 21.14 1.37 -12.32
N LEU A 12 20.11 2.02 -12.85
CA LEU A 12 18.97 2.43 -12.05
C LEU A 12 18.35 1.10 -11.61
N GLU A 13 18.83 0.56 -10.50
CA GLU A 13 18.05 -0.44 -9.79
C GLU A 13 16.79 0.30 -9.36
N THR A 14 15.73 0.18 -10.15
CA THR A 14 14.40 0.52 -9.69
C THR A 14 14.19 -0.37 -8.47
N PRO A 15 14.09 0.17 -7.24
CA PRO A 15 13.79 -0.66 -6.10
C PRO A 15 12.49 -1.39 -6.43
N CYS A 16 12.55 -2.71 -6.37
CA CYS A 16 11.37 -3.52 -6.54
C CYS A 16 10.45 -3.19 -5.37
N ASN A 17 9.38 -2.43 -5.59
CA ASN A 17 8.46 -1.98 -4.54
C ASN A 17 7.95 -3.13 -3.65
N SER A 18 7.98 -4.39 -4.10
CA SER A 18 7.60 -5.55 -3.31
C SER A 18 8.68 -6.05 -2.34
N CYS A 19 9.97 -5.80 -2.61
CA CYS A 19 11.08 -6.22 -1.75
C CYS A 19 11.19 -5.41 -0.45
N GLU A 20 10.60 -4.20 -0.40
CA GLU A 20 10.63 -3.30 0.76
C GLU A 20 9.40 -3.45 1.68
N LEU A 21 8.38 -4.22 1.27
CA LEU A 21 7.13 -4.36 2.02
C LEU A 21 7.28 -5.23 3.27
N ALA A 22 7.99 -6.35 3.16
CA ALA A 22 8.16 -7.28 4.27
C ALA A 22 8.96 -6.65 5.45
N PRO A 23 10.08 -5.93 5.22
CA PRO A 23 10.80 -5.25 6.29
C PRO A 23 9.96 -4.21 7.03
N ALA A 24 9.15 -3.40 6.34
CA ALA A 24 8.30 -2.40 6.97
C ALA A 24 7.20 -3.04 7.85
N ILE A 25 6.61 -4.15 7.38
CA ILE A 25 5.60 -4.90 8.15
C ILE A 25 6.21 -5.55 9.39
N GLU A 26 7.42 -6.09 9.29
CA GLU A 26 8.14 -6.70 10.41
C GLU A 26 8.61 -5.67 11.45
N ALA A 27 9.15 -4.55 10.98
CA ALA A 27 9.59 -3.45 11.85
C ALA A 27 8.43 -2.72 12.54
N GLY A 28 7.24 -2.77 11.94
CA GLY A 28 6.05 -2.07 12.43
C GLY A 28 6.13 -0.54 12.31
N ASP A 29 7.09 -0.03 11.57
CA ASP A 29 7.18 1.38 11.19
C ASP A 29 6.39 1.61 9.90
N PHE A 30 5.35 2.43 10.00
CA PHE A 30 4.48 2.79 8.87
C PHE A 30 4.44 4.28 8.61
N THR A 31 5.46 5.01 9.05
CA THR A 31 5.67 6.38 8.59
C THR A 31 5.81 6.40 7.07
N THR A 32 5.28 7.45 6.43
CA THR A 32 5.32 7.57 4.97
C THR A 32 5.26 9.02 4.54
N ASP A 33 5.92 9.32 3.43
CA ASP A 33 5.78 10.57 2.67
C ASP A 33 4.87 10.40 1.44
N GLN A 34 4.30 9.21 1.24
CA GLN A 34 3.36 8.88 0.17
C GLN A 34 1.91 9.05 0.62
N ALA A 35 0.96 8.58 -0.20
CA ALA A 35 -0.45 8.56 0.16
C ALA A 35 -0.68 7.79 1.47
N THR A 36 -1.41 8.42 2.40
CA THR A 36 -1.74 7.80 3.69
C THR A 36 -2.90 6.82 3.54
N LEU A 37 -3.08 5.97 4.56
CA LEU A 37 -4.21 5.04 4.66
C LEU A 37 -5.55 5.76 4.50
N SER A 38 -5.69 6.97 5.06
CA SER A 38 -6.91 7.77 4.90
C SER A 38 -7.21 8.16 3.44
N VAL A 39 -6.16 8.43 2.64
CA VAL A 39 -6.30 8.68 1.20
C VAL A 39 -6.75 7.42 0.49
N PHE A 40 -6.11 6.28 0.76
CA PHE A 40 -6.48 4.99 0.17
C PHE A 40 -7.90 4.55 0.55
N LEU A 41 -8.33 4.79 1.79
CA LEU A 41 -9.69 4.51 2.24
C LEU A 41 -10.70 5.35 1.45
N ARG A 42 -10.45 6.67 1.31
CA ARG A 42 -11.32 7.56 0.54
C ARG A 42 -11.41 7.16 -0.92
N VAL A 43 -10.28 6.97 -1.59
CA VAL A 43 -10.23 6.54 -3.00
C VAL A 43 -10.90 5.19 -3.18
N GLY A 44 -10.75 4.30 -2.20
CA GLY A 44 -11.39 3.00 -2.23
C GLY A 44 -12.90 3.03 -2.20
N LYS A 45 -13.49 3.95 -1.42
CA LYS A 45 -14.94 4.13 -1.35
C LYS A 45 -15.47 4.61 -2.69
N ILE A 46 -14.83 5.63 -3.26
CA ILE A 46 -15.16 6.15 -4.59
C ILE A 46 -15.08 5.03 -5.63
N TRP A 47 -13.98 4.28 -5.68
CA TRP A 47 -13.84 3.20 -6.66
C TRP A 47 -14.90 2.11 -6.50
N ARG A 48 -15.22 1.68 -5.27
CA ARG A 48 -16.32 0.74 -5.04
C ARG A 48 -17.64 1.27 -5.58
N ASP A 49 -17.94 2.54 -5.31
CA ASP A 49 -19.21 3.17 -5.72
C ASP A 49 -19.32 3.26 -7.24
N GLU A 50 -18.22 3.58 -7.92
CA GLU A 50 -18.15 3.57 -9.39
C GLU A 50 -18.35 2.15 -9.96
N MET A 51 -17.76 1.13 -9.34
CA MET A 51 -17.99 -0.27 -9.78
C MET A 51 -19.47 -0.65 -9.67
N ILE A 52 -20.12 -0.32 -8.56
CA ILE A 52 -21.55 -0.61 -8.34
C ILE A 52 -22.39 0.15 -9.36
N THR A 53 -22.10 1.44 -9.58
CA THR A 53 -22.79 2.29 -10.56
C THR A 53 -22.65 1.73 -11.98
N ALA A 54 -21.48 1.20 -12.32
CA ALA A 54 -21.22 0.56 -13.61
C ALA A 54 -21.82 -0.86 -13.75
N GLY A 55 -22.59 -1.35 -12.76
CA GLY A 55 -23.18 -2.69 -12.76
C GLY A 55 -22.16 -3.83 -12.56
N GLN A 56 -20.96 -3.51 -12.07
CA GLN A 56 -19.89 -4.47 -11.86
C GLN A 56 -19.93 -5.06 -10.44
N ARG A 57 -19.41 -6.27 -10.29
CA ARG A 57 -19.24 -6.91 -8.97
C ARG A 57 -18.08 -6.25 -8.22
N ALA A 58 -18.35 -5.74 -7.01
CA ALA A 58 -17.35 -5.05 -6.19
C ALA A 58 -16.79 -5.88 -5.01
N ASN A 59 -17.03 -7.21 -4.96
CA ASN A 59 -16.72 -8.05 -3.79
C ASN A 59 -15.29 -7.90 -3.26
N LEU A 60 -14.29 -7.94 -4.16
CA LEU A 60 -12.88 -7.80 -3.77
C LEU A 60 -12.60 -6.40 -3.21
N ARG A 61 -13.16 -5.36 -3.82
CA ARG A 61 -13.00 -3.99 -3.35
C ARG A 61 -13.68 -3.78 -2.00
N THR A 62 -14.85 -4.36 -1.79
CA THR A 62 -15.55 -4.34 -0.50
C THR A 62 -14.73 -5.01 0.60
N ALA A 63 -14.13 -6.18 0.33
CA ALA A 63 -13.25 -6.84 1.29
C ALA A 63 -11.98 -6.02 1.58
N ASN A 64 -11.38 -5.40 0.56
CA ASN A 64 -10.25 -4.50 0.75
C ASN A 64 -10.62 -3.27 1.60
N LEU A 65 -11.79 -2.67 1.36
CA LEU A 65 -12.30 -1.54 2.15
C LEU A 65 -12.51 -1.92 3.60
N HIS A 66 -13.05 -3.11 3.87
CA HIS A 66 -13.23 -3.60 5.22
C HIS A 66 -11.90 -3.61 6.01
N ASN A 67 -10.83 -4.10 5.40
CA ASN A 67 -9.50 -4.11 6.04
C ASN A 67 -8.98 -2.69 6.29
N LEU A 68 -9.18 -1.77 5.36
CA LEU A 68 -8.80 -0.36 5.52
C LEU A 68 -9.61 0.31 6.63
N GLU A 69 -10.89 -0.03 6.79
CA GLU A 69 -11.76 0.48 7.85
C GLU A 69 -11.35 -0.04 9.24
N ILE A 70 -10.95 -1.30 9.35
CA ILE A 70 -10.38 -1.85 10.60
C ILE A 70 -9.10 -1.09 10.97
N ALA A 71 -8.22 -0.84 9.99
CA ALA A 71 -6.96 -0.13 10.23
C ALA A 71 -7.18 1.35 10.59
N ASP A 72 -8.18 1.99 9.99
CA ASP A 72 -8.64 3.33 10.33
C ASP A 72 -9.11 3.40 11.79
N ALA A 73 -9.95 2.45 12.19
CA ALA A 73 -10.47 2.32 13.55
C ALA A 73 -9.37 2.02 14.58
N ALA A 74 -8.28 1.37 14.17
CA ALA A 74 -7.09 1.14 14.98
C ALA A 74 -6.16 2.38 15.09
N GLY A 75 -6.50 3.50 14.44
CA GLY A 75 -5.76 4.76 14.55
C GLY A 75 -4.67 4.96 13.49
N HIS A 76 -4.61 4.11 12.45
CA HIS A 76 -3.53 4.16 11.45
C HIS A 76 -3.80 5.12 10.28
N ARG A 77 -4.73 6.07 10.44
CA ARG A 77 -5.10 7.08 9.43
C ARG A 77 -3.91 7.79 8.76
N PRO A 78 -2.90 8.29 9.49
CA PRO A 78 -1.77 9.01 8.90
C PRO A 78 -0.65 8.08 8.39
N CYS A 79 -0.76 6.77 8.59
CA CYS A 79 0.28 5.81 8.23
C CYS A 79 0.21 5.41 6.75
N SER A 80 1.21 4.67 6.29
CA SER A 80 1.18 4.00 4.98
C SER A 80 0.04 2.97 4.89
N ILE A 81 -0.32 2.57 3.67
CA ILE A 81 -1.31 1.51 3.44
C ILE A 81 -0.91 0.17 4.08
N LEU A 82 0.39 -0.04 4.34
CA LEU A 82 0.88 -1.28 4.96
C LEU A 82 0.44 -1.42 6.42
N ALA A 83 0.02 -0.34 7.08
CA ALA A 83 -0.50 -0.41 8.44
C ALA A 83 -1.71 -1.35 8.58
N GLN A 84 -2.46 -1.59 7.50
CA GLN A 84 -3.56 -2.56 7.50
C GLN A 84 -3.10 -4.00 7.85
N PHE A 85 -1.83 -4.36 7.62
CA PHE A 85 -1.31 -5.69 7.95
C PHE A 85 -1.24 -5.94 9.46
N GLN A 86 -0.95 -4.91 10.27
CA GLN A 86 -0.99 -5.05 11.74
C GLN A 86 -2.40 -5.33 12.22
N SER A 87 -3.38 -4.59 11.73
CA SER A 87 -4.78 -4.75 12.13
C SER A 87 -5.36 -6.09 11.68
N ASN A 88 -5.00 -6.56 10.48
CA ASN A 88 -5.43 -7.88 9.98
C ASN A 88 -4.80 -9.04 10.77
N ARG A 89 -3.52 -8.94 11.15
CA ARG A 89 -2.87 -9.97 12.00
C ARG A 89 -3.51 -10.04 13.38
N ALA A 90 -3.85 -8.91 13.98
CA ALA A 90 -4.55 -8.86 15.27
C ALA A 90 -5.96 -9.45 15.20
N ALA A 91 -6.66 -9.27 14.08
CA ALA A 91 -7.98 -9.87 13.85
C ALA A 91 -7.91 -11.40 13.65
N ALA A 92 -6.87 -11.92 12.99
CA ALA A 92 -6.69 -13.35 12.74
C ALA A 92 -6.21 -14.16 13.97
N ALA A 93 -5.72 -13.50 15.00
CA ALA A 93 -5.25 -14.13 16.23
C ALA A 93 -6.33 -14.26 17.33
N ARG A 94 -7.58 -13.90 17.02
CA ARG A 94 -8.76 -14.01 17.89
C ARG A 94 -9.62 -15.19 17.47
#